data_AF-A0A1B7W3M8-F1
#
_entry.id   AF-A0A1B7W3M8-F1
#
_cell.length_a   1.000
_cell.length_b   1.000
_cell.length_c   1.000
_cell.angle_alpha   90.00
_cell.angle_beta   90.00
_cell.angle_gamma   90.00
#
_symmetry.space_group_name_H-M   'P 1'
#
loop_
_entity.id
_entity.type
_entity.pdbx_description
1 polymer ?
#
loop_
_entity_poly.entity_id
_entity_poly.type
_entity_poly.pdbx_seq_one_letter_code
_entity_poly.pdbx_strand_id
1 'polypeptide(L)'
;MNAITLQIPKSLKFTDDKFVEIVAANKDLRLELSSQGELSIMSPTGGETGNRNFEMCLDLGYWNRQNGLGKAFDSSTGFKLPNGATRSPDVSWI
;
A
#
# COMPACT_ATOMS: atom_id res chain seq x y z
N MET A 1 -5.34 -12.22 3.17
CA MET A 1 -3.96 -11.70 3.17
C MET A 1 -3.40 -11.83 4.57
N ASN A 2 -2.20 -12.37 4.73
CA ASN A 2 -1.48 -12.35 6.00
C ASN A 2 -0.32 -11.37 5.88
N ALA A 3 -0.14 -10.53 6.90
CA ALA A 3 0.98 -9.63 7.00
C ALA A 3 1.95 -10.15 8.05
N ILE A 4 3.25 -10.08 7.77
CA ILE A 4 4.27 -10.26 8.80
C ILE A 4 4.68 -8.87 9.27
N THR A 5 4.44 -8.58 10.55
CA THR A 5 4.86 -7.31 11.16
C THR A 5 6.23 -7.47 11.80
N LEU A 6 7.19 -6.69 11.31
CA LEU A 6 8.50 -6.56 11.91
C LEU A 6 8.43 -5.63 13.12
N GLN A 7 8.83 -6.14 14.27
CA GLN A 7 8.95 -5.36 15.49
C GLN A 7 10.23 -4.54 15.44
N ILE A 8 10.08 -3.23 15.30
CA ILE A 8 11.20 -2.30 15.16
C ILE A 8 11.54 -1.74 16.55
N PRO A 9 12.80 -1.80 17.00
CA PRO A 9 13.21 -1.20 18.25
C PRO A 9 12.87 0.30 18.27
N LYS A 10 12.35 0.81 19.39
CA LYS A 10 11.99 2.24 19.52
C LYS A 10 13.16 3.21 19.27
N SER A 11 14.39 2.74 19.41
CA SER A 11 15.61 3.50 19.08
C SER A 11 15.78 3.71 17.58
N LEU A 12 15.20 2.83 16.75
CA LEU A 12 15.19 2.94 15.30
C LEU A 12 13.91 3.64 14.87
N LYS A 13 13.99 4.96 14.65
CA LYS A 13 12.90 5.71 14.03
C LYS A 13 13.06 5.71 12.52
N PHE A 14 12.03 5.25 11.80
CA PHE A 14 11.96 5.45 10.36
C PHE A 14 11.62 6.90 10.07
N THR A 15 12.57 7.63 9.48
CA THR A 15 12.22 8.82 8.71
C THR A 15 11.62 8.38 7.38
N ASP A 16 10.82 9.23 6.77
CA ASP A 16 10.21 8.93 5.47
C ASP A 16 11.26 8.58 4.41
N ASP A 17 12.36 9.34 4.38
CA ASP A 17 13.47 9.11 3.43
C ASP A 17 14.09 7.72 3.61
N LYS A 18 14.27 7.28 4.87
CA LYS A 18 14.80 5.94 5.17
C LYS A 18 13.81 4.85 4.82
N PHE A 19 12.52 5.08 5.00
CA PHE A 19 11.51 4.14 4.56
C PHE A 19 11.51 3.99 3.03
N VAL A 20 11.63 5.10 2.29
CA VAL A 20 11.74 5.08 0.82
C VAL A 20 12.99 4.32 0.37
N GLU A 21 14.15 4.53 1.01
CA GLU A 21 15.37 3.76 0.72
C GLU A 21 15.15 2.24 0.91
N ILE A 22 14.43 1.83 1.96
CA ILE A 22 14.13 0.42 2.21
C ILE A 22 13.18 -0.14 1.15
N VAL A 23 12.13 0.58 0.78
CA VAL A 23 11.23 0.17 -0.31
C VAL A 23 12.00 0.02 -1.62
N ALA A 24 12.89 0.96 -1.93
CA ALA A 24 13.71 0.91 -3.14
C ALA A 24 14.71 -0.26 -3.15
N ALA A 25 15.23 -0.66 -1.99
CA ALA A 25 16.13 -1.80 -1.85
C ALA A 25 15.39 -3.16 -1.90
N ASN A 26 14.09 -3.18 -1.59
CA ASN A 26 13.27 -4.40 -1.49
C ASN A 26 12.09 -4.36 -2.48
N LYS A 27 12.37 -4.16 -3.77
CA LYS A 27 11.34 -3.93 -4.80
C LYS A 27 10.34 -5.08 -4.96
N ASP A 28 10.75 -6.29 -4.58
CA ASP A 28 9.90 -7.49 -4.65
C ASP A 28 8.97 -7.63 -3.44
N LEU A 29 9.12 -6.77 -2.42
CA LEU A 29 8.28 -6.77 -1.22
C LEU A 29 7.27 -5.62 -1.24
N ARG A 30 6.04 -5.93 -0.85
CA ARG A 30 5.02 -4.91 -0.56
C ARG A 30 5.14 -4.51 0.91
N LEU A 31 5.74 -3.35 1.15
CA LEU A 31 6.02 -2.82 2.48
C LEU A 31 5.03 -1.71 2.86
N GLU A 32 4.53 -1.77 4.09
CA GLU A 32 3.69 -0.72 4.68
C GLU A 32 4.23 -0.31 6.06
N LEU A 33 4.04 0.95 6.43
CA LEU A 33 4.53 1.50 7.70
C LEU A 33 3.36 2.04 8.52
N SER A 34 3.09 1.50 9.71
CA SER A 34 2.03 2.00 10.59
C SER A 34 2.34 3.38 11.16
N SER A 35 1.31 4.08 11.63
CA SER A 35 1.47 5.36 12.33
C SER A 35 2.32 5.24 13.62
N GLN A 36 2.47 4.01 14.13
CA GLN A 36 3.27 3.67 15.30
C GLN A 36 4.72 3.33 14.92
N GLY A 37 5.06 3.31 13.63
CA GLY A 37 6.39 2.97 13.12
C GLY A 37 6.63 1.47 12.94
N GLU A 38 5.58 0.65 12.86
CA GLU A 38 5.70 -0.79 12.61
C GLU A 38 5.74 -1.07 11.11
N LEU A 39 6.67 -1.91 10.67
CA LEU A 39 6.86 -2.27 9.27
C LEU A 39 6.18 -3.61 8.99
N SER A 40 5.18 -3.61 8.12
CA SER A 40 4.52 -4.84 7.69
C SER A 40 4.93 -5.22 6.28
N ILE A 41 5.27 -6.49 6.10
CA ILE A 41 5.49 -7.13 4.80
C ILE A 41 4.19 -7.84 4.43
N MET A 42 3.55 -7.38 3.36
CA MET A 42 2.33 -7.96 2.85
C MET A 42 2.64 -9.18 1.99
N SER A 43 1.99 -10.31 2.28
CA SER A 43 2.10 -11.50 1.42
C SER A 43 1.46 -11.22 0.05
N PRO A 44 1.92 -11.88 -1.02
CA PRO A 44 1.24 -11.85 -2.31
C PRO A 44 -0.23 -12.26 -2.19
N THR A 45 -1.06 -11.63 -3.00
CA THR A 45 -2.49 -11.92 -3.06
C THR A 45 -2.73 -13.21 -3.84
N GLY A 46 -3.51 -14.15 -3.28
CA GLY A 46 -3.91 -15.37 -3.98
C GLY A 46 -4.95 -15.11 -5.08
N GLY A 47 -5.14 -16.05 -6.01
CA GLY A 47 -5.95 -15.86 -7.23
C GLY A 47 -7.37 -15.35 -6.98
N GLU A 48 -8.11 -15.92 -6.03
CA GLU A 48 -9.47 -15.49 -5.68
C GLU A 48 -9.52 -14.02 -5.23
N THR A 49 -8.65 -13.64 -4.30
CA THR A 49 -8.56 -12.26 -3.82
C THR A 49 -8.05 -11.33 -4.93
N GLY A 50 -7.13 -11.81 -5.77
CA GLY A 50 -6.61 -11.07 -6.92
C GLY A 50 -7.70 -10.76 -7.94
N ASN A 51 -8.54 -11.74 -8.27
CA ASN A 51 -9.68 -11.55 -9.16
C ASN A 51 -10.67 -10.55 -8.58
N ARG A 52 -10.98 -10.67 -7.28
CA ARG A 52 -11.87 -9.72 -6.60
C ARG A 52 -11.33 -8.29 -6.63
N ASN A 53 -10.02 -8.11 -6.38
CA ASN A 53 -9.38 -6.81 -6.44
C ASN A 53 -9.37 -6.25 -7.87
N PHE A 54 -9.17 -7.11 -8.87
CA PHE A 54 -9.20 -6.72 -10.28
C PHE A 54 -10.58 -6.20 -10.70
N GLU A 55 -11.67 -6.90 -10.35
CA GLU A 55 -13.04 -6.43 -10.63
C GLU A 55 -13.31 -5.08 -9.95
N MET A 56 -12.91 -4.89 -8.69
CA MET A 56 -13.04 -3.60 -8.00
C MET A 56 -12.24 -2.47 -8.69
N CYS A 57 -11.02 -2.76 -9.16
CA CYS A 57 -10.21 -1.82 -9.94
C CYS A 57 -10.89 -1.43 -11.26
N LEU A 58 -11.51 -2.39 -11.95
CA LEU A 58 -12.25 -2.13 -13.19
C LEU A 58 -13.44 -1.21 -12.92
N ASP A 59 -14.30 -1.55 -11.96
CA ASP A 59 -15.49 -0.77 -11.63
C ASP A 59 -15.15 0.69 -11.30
N LEU A 60 -14.16 0.90 -10.42
CA LEU A 60 -13.71 2.24 -10.04
C LEU A 60 -13.05 2.97 -11.23
N GLY A 61 -12.26 2.25 -12.02
CA GLY A 61 -11.59 2.80 -13.20
C GLY A 61 -12.58 3.27 -14.26
N TYR A 62 -13.62 2.48 -14.55
CA TYR A 62 -14.68 2.85 -15.48
C TYR A 62 -15.48 4.05 -14.98
N TRP A 63 -15.92 4.02 -13.71
CA TRP A 63 -16.61 5.14 -13.10
C TRP A 63 -15.77 6.42 -13.16
N ASN A 64 -14.49 6.37 -12.81
CA ASN A 64 -13.62 7.55 -12.82
C ASN A 64 -13.39 8.08 -14.24
N ARG A 65 -13.25 7.21 -15.25
CA ARG A 65 -13.12 7.63 -16.66
C ARG A 65 -14.38 8.32 -17.18
N GLN A 66 -15.56 7.86 -16.76
CA GLN A 66 -16.83 8.47 -17.17
C GLN A 66 -17.07 9.82 -16.51
N ASN A 67 -16.73 9.95 -15.22
CA ASN A 67 -17.05 11.15 -14.44
C ASN A 67 -15.93 12.19 -14.43
N GLY A 68 -14.67 11.79 -14.66
CA GLY A 68 -13.51 12.69 -14.72
C GLY A 68 -13.21 13.40 -13.39
N LEU A 69 -13.60 12.80 -12.25
CA LEU A 69 -13.54 13.46 -10.94
C LEU A 69 -12.20 13.30 -10.22
N GLY A 70 -11.29 12.48 -10.75
CA GLY A 70 -10.01 12.21 -10.08
C GLY A 70 -9.14 11.18 -10.80
N LYS A 71 -8.36 10.43 -10.02
CA LYS A 71 -7.46 9.36 -10.46
C LYS A 71 -7.67 8.12 -9.61
N ALA A 72 -7.86 6.98 -10.25
CA ALA A 72 -7.87 5.67 -9.60
C ALA A 72 -6.46 5.04 -9.63
N PHE A 73 -6.15 4.27 -8.59
CA PHE A 73 -4.85 3.63 -8.39
C PHE A 73 -5.04 2.16 -8.01
N ASP A 74 -4.10 1.33 -8.46
CA ASP A 74 -4.09 -0.11 -8.18
C ASP A 74 -3.47 -0.43 -6.80
N SER A 75 -3.42 -1.72 -6.50
CA SER A 75 -2.90 -2.25 -5.24
C SER A 75 -1.38 -2.12 -5.06
N SER A 76 -0.63 -1.64 -6.04
CA SER A 76 0.82 -1.46 -5.90
C SER A 76 1.20 -0.06 -5.39
N THR A 77 0.24 0.86 -5.39
CA THR A 77 0.48 2.26 -5.03
C THR A 77 0.54 2.42 -3.51
N GLY A 78 1.60 3.05 -3.01
CA GLY A 78 1.77 3.43 -1.61
C GLY A 78 1.35 4.88 -1.37
N PHE A 79 0.56 5.12 -0.32
CA PHE A 79 0.07 6.43 0.09
C PHE A 79 0.55 6.78 1.48
N LYS A 80 1.16 7.96 1.61
CA LYS A 80 1.46 8.55 2.91
C LYS A 80 0.23 9.26 3.45
N LEU A 81 -0.26 8.81 4.59
CA LEU A 81 -1.46 9.31 5.24
C LEU A 81 -1.13 10.45 6.22
N PRO A 82 -2.10 11.33 6.54
CA PRO A 82 -1.89 12.45 7.48
C PRO A 82 -1.45 12.03 8.88
N ASN A 83 -1.78 10.81 9.31
CA ASN A 83 -1.35 10.25 10.59
C ASN A 83 0.08 9.68 10.56
N GLY A 84 0.82 9.88 9.47
CA GLY A 84 2.20 9.41 9.29
C GLY A 84 2.33 7.95 8.81
N ALA A 85 1.24 7.21 8.69
CA ALA A 85 1.29 5.86 8.14
C ALA A 85 1.55 5.88 6.62
N THR A 86 2.24 4.87 6.10
CA THR A 86 2.27 4.56 4.67
C THR A 86 1.54 3.25 4.41
N ARG A 87 0.51 3.29 3.56
CA ARG A 87 -0.37 2.15 3.26
C ARG A 87 -0.55 1.97 1.77
N SER A 88 -0.77 0.73 1.36
CA SER A 88 -1.09 0.37 -0.01
C SER A 88 -2.45 -0.33 0.00
N PRO A 89 -3.55 0.40 -0.20
CA PRO A 89 -4.88 -0.22 -0.28
C PRO A 89 -5.00 -1.12 -1.51
N ASP A 90 -5.99 -2.01 -1.55
CA ASP A 90 -6.22 -2.86 -2.72
C ASP A 90 -6.68 -2.07 -3.96
N VAL A 91 -7.41 -0.97 -3.72
CA VAL A 91 -7.85 0.01 -4.73
C VAL A 91 -7.93 1.38 -4.05
N SER A 92 -7.57 2.46 -4.75
CA SER A 92 -7.67 3.84 -4.21
C SER A 92 -8.12 4.85 -5.26
N TRP A 93 -8.68 5.98 -4.81
CA TRP A 93 -9.09 7.10 -5.66
C TRP A 93 -8.80 8.44 -4.96
N ILE A 94 -8.31 9.42 -5.73
CA ILE A 94 -8.02 10.80 -5.31
C ILE A 94 -8.62 11.77 -6.31
#